data_AF-A0A939UKH4-F1
#
_entry.id   AF-A0A939UKH4-F1
#
_cell.length_a   1.000
_cell.length_b   1.000
_cell.length_c   1.000
_cell.angle_alpha   90.00
_cell.angle_beta   90.00
_cell.angle_gamma   90.00
#
_symmetry.space_group_name_H-M   'P 1'
#
loop_
_entity.id
_entity.type
_entity.pdbx_description
1 polymer ?
#
loop_
_entity_poly.entity_id
_entity_poly.type
_entity_poly.pdbx_seq_one_letter_code
_entity_poly.pdbx_strand_id
1 'polypeptide(L)'
;TGYGYYFWLRKDCFMMDGMMGQFCMIFPKQDAVVAMTNCSESEQFVLNAFYKQYPFLFTNHDDLLKEYQNSRGEKIISSDRLEEEKNLEGAVYKIKGRALRIAKVTGYPVSLIPHALAATVACRPENSMDNVRFHFDEEGLTLSWQEGEDEVTCRSGMNGKPLLSSTVLAGYPYTLWSYAYWEKKKLCVIIKLLNTLATQRFTFSFTEKGMKMEIKSKPDFGKFCSENAVAGGAVPDIPYVAPLLCKNIEQIAGLLELPVLFDRK
;
A
#
# COMPACT_ATOMS: atom_id res chain seq x y z
N THR A 1 26.01 -9.56 -20.23
CA THR A 1 25.54 -8.64 -19.17
C THR A 1 26.71 -8.32 -18.26
N GLY A 2 26.70 -7.18 -17.58
CA GLY A 2 27.76 -6.76 -16.66
C GLY A 2 27.26 -5.73 -15.66
N TYR A 3 28.14 -5.23 -14.79
CA TYR A 3 27.83 -4.18 -13.83
C TYR A 3 29.04 -3.25 -13.68
N GLY A 4 28.82 -1.94 -13.64
CA GLY A 4 29.88 -0.95 -13.45
C GLY A 4 29.32 0.45 -13.22
N TYR A 5 29.99 1.24 -12.39
CA TYR A 5 29.62 2.63 -12.07
C TYR A 5 28.15 2.83 -11.65
N TYR A 6 27.57 1.87 -10.92
CA TYR A 6 26.16 1.87 -10.49
C TYR A 6 25.14 1.64 -11.63
N PHE A 7 25.58 1.09 -12.77
CA PHE A 7 24.71 0.66 -13.85
C PHE A 7 24.85 -0.84 -14.12
N TRP A 8 23.72 -1.49 -14.34
CA TRP A 8 23.61 -2.79 -14.98
C TRP A 8 23.80 -2.64 -16.49
N LEU A 9 24.77 -3.36 -17.05
CA LEU A 9 24.97 -3.49 -18.50
C LEU A 9 24.09 -4.63 -19.02
N ARG A 10 23.06 -4.28 -19.77
CA ARG A 10 22.23 -5.22 -20.53
C ARG A 10 22.70 -5.26 -21.99
N LYS A 11 22.08 -6.10 -22.81
CA LYS A 11 22.51 -6.34 -24.20
C LYS A 11 22.39 -5.07 -25.06
N ASP A 12 21.43 -4.22 -24.74
CA ASP A 12 20.93 -3.11 -25.54
C ASP A 12 20.79 -1.80 -24.74
N CYS A 13 20.96 -1.83 -23.42
CA CYS A 13 20.85 -0.64 -22.57
C CYS A 13 21.80 -0.64 -21.37
N PHE A 14 22.00 0.54 -20.79
CA PHE A 14 22.49 0.72 -19.42
C PHE A 14 21.28 0.93 -18.52
N MET A 15 21.20 0.22 -17.41
CA MET A 15 20.03 0.23 -16.53
C MET A 15 20.44 0.52 -15.08
N MET A 16 19.73 1.42 -14.44
CA MET A 16 19.69 1.56 -12.99
C MET A 16 18.36 1.00 -12.53
N ASP A 17 18.36 0.26 -11.43
CA ASP A 17 17.17 -0.20 -10.75
C ASP A 17 17.07 0.40 -9.35
N GLY A 18 15.83 0.61 -8.93
CA GLY A 18 15.46 0.91 -7.57
C GLY A 18 14.33 -0.01 -7.16
N MET A 19 14.24 -0.26 -5.86
CA MET A 19 13.20 -1.10 -5.29
C MET A 19 11.80 -0.70 -5.78
N MET A 20 10.94 -1.70 -5.92
CA MET A 20 9.56 -1.57 -6.40
C MET A 20 9.43 -1.29 -7.90
N GLY A 21 10.40 -1.75 -8.69
CA GLY A 21 10.38 -1.69 -10.15
C GLY A 21 10.71 -0.31 -10.71
N GLN A 22 11.41 0.52 -9.95
CA GLN A 22 11.90 1.80 -10.44
C GLN A 22 13.07 1.54 -11.38
N PHE A 23 13.03 2.11 -12.58
CA PHE A 23 14.10 1.90 -13.54
C PHE A 23 14.47 3.20 -14.24
N CYS A 24 15.77 3.41 -14.42
CA CYS A 24 16.29 4.34 -15.43
C CYS A 24 17.05 3.51 -16.47
N MET A 25 16.56 3.46 -17.69
CA MET A 25 17.18 2.72 -18.79
C MET A 25 17.61 3.68 -19.89
N ILE A 26 18.87 3.57 -20.29
CA ILE A 26 19.48 4.37 -21.34
C ILE A 26 19.69 3.45 -22.54
N PHE A 27 19.08 3.78 -23.67
CA PHE A 27 19.12 3.03 -24.93
C PHE A 27 19.88 3.83 -26.00
N PRO A 28 21.22 3.69 -26.11
CA PRO A 28 22.03 4.57 -26.95
C PRO A 28 21.70 4.47 -28.45
N LYS A 29 21.30 3.28 -28.92
CA LYS A 29 20.98 3.07 -30.34
C LYS A 29 19.71 3.80 -30.77
N GLN A 30 18.79 4.02 -29.83
CA GLN A 30 17.50 4.67 -30.05
C GLN A 30 17.53 6.15 -29.62
N ASP A 31 18.66 6.65 -29.13
CA ASP A 31 18.79 7.99 -28.54
C ASP A 31 17.69 8.28 -27.50
N ALA A 32 17.42 7.30 -26.64
CA ALA A 32 16.28 7.32 -25.72
C ALA A 32 16.70 7.03 -24.28
N VAL A 33 16.05 7.74 -23.35
CA VAL A 33 16.09 7.46 -21.91
C VAL A 33 14.68 7.16 -21.44
N VAL A 34 14.53 6.04 -20.73
CA VAL A 34 13.29 5.64 -20.09
C VAL A 34 13.48 5.78 -18.59
N ALA A 35 12.78 6.74 -18.00
CA ALA A 35 12.65 6.85 -16.55
C ALA A 35 11.27 6.33 -16.15
N MET A 36 11.24 5.22 -15.43
CA MET A 36 10.02 4.64 -14.90
C MET A 36 10.01 4.76 -13.37
N THR A 37 9.09 5.59 -12.88
CA THR A 37 8.69 5.59 -11.48
C THR A 37 7.55 4.60 -11.33
N ASN A 38 7.91 3.39 -10.88
CA ASN A 38 6.92 2.36 -10.64
C ASN A 38 6.73 2.11 -9.16
N CYS A 39 5.77 1.25 -8.97
CA CYS A 39 5.23 0.88 -7.70
C CYS A 39 4.72 -0.56 -7.89
N SER A 40 5.65 -1.50 -8.04
CA SER A 40 5.34 -2.90 -8.28
C SER A 40 6.16 -3.82 -7.37
N GLU A 41 5.51 -4.83 -6.82
CA GLU A 41 6.17 -5.90 -6.04
C GLU A 41 7.11 -6.77 -6.89
N SER A 42 6.84 -6.87 -8.20
CA SER A 42 7.61 -7.73 -9.09
C SER A 42 8.35 -6.88 -10.11
N GLU A 43 9.63 -6.66 -9.86
CA GLU A 43 10.53 -5.96 -10.77
C GLU A 43 10.60 -6.65 -12.13
N GLN A 44 10.64 -7.99 -12.15
CA GLN A 44 10.65 -8.75 -13.39
C GLN A 44 9.34 -8.61 -14.17
N PHE A 45 8.18 -8.52 -13.49
CA PHE A 45 6.91 -8.25 -14.17
C PHE A 45 6.94 -6.89 -14.86
N VAL A 46 7.44 -5.85 -14.18
CA VAL A 46 7.59 -4.51 -14.77
C VAL A 46 8.52 -4.54 -15.97
N LEU A 47 9.69 -5.18 -15.85
CA LEU A 47 10.61 -5.32 -16.97
C LEU A 47 9.96 -6.07 -18.13
N ASN A 48 9.27 -7.18 -17.88
CA ASN A 48 8.57 -7.94 -18.91
C ASN A 48 7.49 -7.11 -19.60
N ALA A 49 6.70 -6.34 -18.83
CA ALA A 49 5.69 -5.45 -19.36
C ALA A 49 6.33 -4.35 -20.20
N PHE A 50 7.38 -3.71 -19.70
CA PHE A 50 8.13 -2.70 -20.43
C PHE A 50 8.71 -3.27 -21.73
N TYR A 51 9.47 -4.37 -21.70
CA TYR A 51 10.07 -4.96 -22.91
C TYR A 51 9.03 -5.48 -23.89
N LYS A 52 7.84 -5.88 -23.42
CA LYS A 52 6.70 -6.20 -24.31
C LYS A 52 6.19 -4.96 -25.04
N GLN A 53 6.12 -3.80 -24.36
CA GLN A 53 5.59 -2.56 -24.94
C GLN A 53 6.67 -1.72 -25.65
N TYR A 54 7.93 -1.86 -25.29
CA TYR A 54 9.06 -1.04 -25.74
C TYR A 54 9.16 -0.94 -27.27
N PRO A 55 9.00 -2.03 -28.05
CA PRO A 55 8.98 -1.93 -29.52
C PRO A 55 7.88 -1.02 -30.08
N PHE A 56 6.77 -0.87 -29.35
CA PHE A 56 5.60 -0.10 -29.76
C PHE A 56 5.61 1.35 -29.24
N LEU A 57 6.52 1.71 -28.32
CA LEU A 57 6.64 3.08 -27.79
C LEU A 57 7.08 4.10 -28.85
N PHE A 58 7.62 3.63 -29.98
CA PHE A 58 8.06 4.45 -31.10
C PHE A 58 7.00 4.54 -32.22
N THR A 59 5.77 4.09 -31.95
CA THR A 59 4.63 4.13 -32.88
C THR A 59 3.41 4.80 -32.24
N ASN A 60 2.66 5.59 -33.01
CA ASN A 60 1.50 6.37 -32.52
C ASN A 60 0.28 5.47 -32.22
N HIS A 61 -0.23 5.48 -30.99
CA HIS A 61 -1.39 4.65 -30.60
C HIS A 61 -2.30 5.27 -29.53
N ASP A 62 -3.41 5.90 -29.94
CA ASP A 62 -4.47 6.40 -29.05
C ASP A 62 -5.39 5.28 -28.51
N ASP A 63 -5.41 4.10 -29.14
CA ASP A 63 -6.39 3.04 -28.83
C ASP A 63 -6.01 2.15 -27.62
N LEU A 64 -4.72 2.08 -27.27
CA LEU A 64 -4.22 1.18 -26.21
C LEU A 64 -4.57 1.66 -24.78
N LEU A 65 -4.76 2.97 -24.59
CA LEU A 65 -5.07 3.55 -23.27
C LEU A 65 -6.47 3.15 -22.78
N LYS A 66 -7.45 3.07 -23.71
CA LYS A 66 -8.83 2.69 -23.40
C LYS A 66 -8.94 1.20 -23.04
N GLU A 67 -8.21 0.33 -23.73
CA GLU A 67 -8.15 -1.10 -23.39
C GLU A 67 -7.49 -1.34 -22.03
N TYR A 68 -6.42 -0.61 -21.71
CA TYR A 68 -5.75 -0.74 -20.41
C TYR A 68 -6.65 -0.32 -19.24
N GLN A 69 -7.38 0.79 -19.36
CA GLN A 69 -8.32 1.24 -18.33
C GLN A 69 -9.47 0.25 -18.10
N ASN A 70 -9.99 -0.35 -19.17
CA ASN A 70 -11.03 -1.38 -19.08
C ASN A 70 -10.50 -2.70 -18.47
N SER A 71 -9.23 -3.04 -18.70
CA SER A 71 -8.61 -4.27 -18.21
C SER A 71 -8.37 -4.30 -16.69
N ARG A 72 -8.27 -3.13 -16.04
CA ARG A 72 -8.03 -3.02 -14.60
C ARG A 72 -9.24 -3.43 -13.76
N GLY A 73 -10.47 -3.25 -14.26
CA GLY A 73 -11.70 -3.91 -13.78
C GLY A 73 -11.94 -3.94 -12.27
N GLU A 74 -11.38 -3.02 -11.48
CA GLU A 74 -11.55 -3.02 -10.03
C GLU A 74 -13.02 -2.76 -9.72
N LYS A 75 -13.73 -3.82 -9.32
CA LYS A 75 -15.12 -3.73 -8.96
C LYS A 75 -15.24 -2.94 -7.66
N ILE A 76 -15.69 -1.69 -7.78
CA ILE A 76 -16.05 -0.87 -6.62
C ILE A 76 -17.26 -1.53 -5.97
N ILE A 77 -17.10 -1.91 -4.71
CA ILE A 77 -18.15 -2.54 -3.92
C ILE A 77 -18.94 -1.42 -3.24
N SER A 78 -20.26 -1.53 -3.29
CA SER A 78 -21.18 -0.69 -2.53
C SER A 78 -22.06 -1.57 -1.64
N SER A 79 -22.61 -0.97 -0.61
CA SER A 79 -23.59 -1.61 0.26
C SER A 79 -24.68 -0.60 0.64
N ASP A 80 -25.75 -1.10 1.23
CA ASP A 80 -26.68 -0.23 1.94
C ASP A 80 -26.00 0.41 3.16
N ARG A 81 -26.51 1.58 3.55
CA ARG A 81 -26.11 2.28 4.77
C ARG A 81 -26.74 1.59 5.98
N LEU A 82 -26.05 1.62 7.11
CA LEU A 82 -26.51 0.99 8.34
C LEU A 82 -26.87 2.02 9.41
N GLU A 83 -27.86 1.74 10.26
CA GLU A 83 -28.22 2.64 11.37
C GLU A 83 -27.09 2.78 12.40
N GLU A 84 -26.23 1.76 12.50
CA GLU A 84 -25.02 1.76 13.31
C GLU A 84 -24.10 2.97 13.03
N GLU A 85 -24.17 3.58 11.84
CA GLU A 85 -23.44 4.81 11.51
C GLU A 85 -23.71 5.94 12.53
N LYS A 86 -24.95 6.08 13.00
CA LYS A 86 -25.33 7.09 14.02
C LYS A 86 -24.60 6.88 15.34
N ASN A 87 -24.26 5.64 15.69
CA ASN A 87 -23.54 5.32 16.91
C ASN A 87 -22.03 5.54 16.78
N LEU A 88 -21.51 5.58 15.55
CA LEU A 88 -20.11 5.82 15.25
C LEU A 88 -19.81 7.31 15.06
N GLU A 89 -20.82 8.08 14.65
CA GLU A 89 -20.74 9.52 14.45
C GLU A 89 -20.17 10.24 15.69
N GLY A 90 -19.05 10.94 15.49
CA GLY A 90 -18.35 11.68 16.55
C GLY A 90 -17.66 10.82 17.62
N ALA A 91 -17.76 9.48 17.55
CA ALA A 91 -17.05 8.60 18.48
C ALA A 91 -15.54 8.64 18.23
N VAL A 92 -14.76 8.60 19.31
CA VAL A 92 -13.29 8.59 19.25
C VAL A 92 -12.77 7.25 19.75
N TYR A 93 -11.97 6.58 18.92
CA TYR A 93 -11.38 5.29 19.24
C TYR A 93 -9.88 5.43 19.45
N LYS A 94 -9.41 5.06 20.65
CA LYS A 94 -8.00 5.13 21.04
C LYS A 94 -7.31 3.79 20.95
N ILE A 95 -6.12 3.74 20.36
CA ILE A 95 -5.36 2.51 20.23
C ILE A 95 -4.99 1.95 21.62
N LYS A 96 -5.19 0.65 21.82
CA LYS A 96 -4.86 0.03 23.12
C LYS A 96 -3.35 0.02 23.35
N GLY A 97 -2.95 0.27 24.59
CA GLY A 97 -1.53 0.32 24.98
C GLY A 97 -0.72 -0.94 24.67
N ARG A 98 -1.34 -2.13 24.58
CA ARG A 98 -0.67 -3.36 24.14
C ARG A 98 -0.22 -3.28 22.67
N ALA A 99 -1.05 -2.73 21.79
CA ALA A 99 -0.70 -2.57 20.38
C ALA A 99 0.44 -1.54 20.20
N LEU A 100 0.40 -0.43 20.95
CA LEU A 100 1.50 0.54 20.99
C LEU A 100 2.84 -0.08 21.41
N ARG A 101 2.82 -0.98 22.42
CA ARG A 101 4.05 -1.70 22.83
C ARG A 101 4.59 -2.59 21.71
N ILE A 102 3.72 -3.29 20.99
CA ILE A 102 4.13 -4.14 19.86
C ILE A 102 4.74 -3.29 18.75
N ALA A 103 4.08 -2.19 18.36
CA ALA A 103 4.61 -1.24 17.37
C ALA A 103 6.00 -0.72 17.78
N LYS A 104 6.18 -0.32 19.05
CA LYS A 104 7.46 0.18 19.56
C LYS A 104 8.57 -0.88 19.54
N VAL A 105 8.27 -2.12 19.92
CA VAL A 105 9.27 -3.21 19.93
C VAL A 105 9.68 -3.63 18.52
N THR A 106 8.75 -3.58 17.58
CA THR A 106 8.96 -4.05 16.21
C THR A 106 9.49 -2.97 15.27
N GLY A 107 9.35 -1.69 15.65
CA GLY A 107 9.70 -0.54 14.81
C GLY A 107 8.71 -0.27 13.69
N TYR A 108 7.55 -0.94 13.70
CA TYR A 108 6.52 -0.87 12.67
C TYR A 108 5.21 -0.35 13.26
N PRO A 109 4.94 0.97 13.17
CA PRO A 109 3.69 1.54 13.65
C PRO A 109 2.50 1.10 12.80
N VAL A 110 1.30 1.14 13.41
CA VAL A 110 0.04 1.00 12.69
C VAL A 110 -0.20 2.30 11.93
N SER A 111 -0.20 2.29 10.60
CA SER A 111 -0.18 3.53 9.80
C SER A 111 -0.97 3.41 8.50
N LEU A 112 -1.32 4.54 7.89
CA LEU A 112 -1.73 4.66 6.49
C LEU A 112 -0.67 4.15 5.50
N ILE A 113 0.61 4.21 5.86
CA ILE A 113 1.69 3.68 5.02
C ILE A 113 1.92 2.21 5.40
N PRO A 114 1.73 1.24 4.48
CA PRO A 114 2.04 -0.15 4.76
C PRO A 114 3.49 -0.36 5.15
N HIS A 115 3.77 -1.37 5.97
CA HIS A 115 5.14 -1.70 6.40
C HIS A 115 6.07 -1.99 5.21
N ALA A 116 5.56 -2.63 4.15
CA ALA A 116 6.32 -2.88 2.92
C ALA A 116 6.82 -1.59 2.28
N LEU A 117 5.99 -0.55 2.24
CA LEU A 117 6.38 0.76 1.71
C LEU A 117 7.26 1.51 2.72
N ALA A 118 6.91 1.49 4.00
CA ALA A 118 7.67 2.14 5.09
C ALA A 118 9.11 1.61 5.22
N ALA A 119 9.38 0.37 4.80
CA ALA A 119 10.72 -0.21 4.75
C ALA A 119 11.60 0.39 3.64
N THR A 120 11.01 1.07 2.66
CA THR A 120 11.70 1.56 1.45
C THR A 120 11.81 3.08 1.35
N VAL A 121 11.08 3.82 2.20
CA VAL A 121 11.08 5.29 2.18
C VAL A 121 11.96 5.87 3.28
N ALA A 122 12.65 6.98 2.97
CA ALA A 122 13.58 7.62 3.90
C ALA A 122 12.89 8.30 5.09
N CYS A 123 11.72 8.92 4.86
CA CYS A 123 10.90 9.46 5.94
C CYS A 123 9.63 8.63 6.04
N ARG A 124 9.35 8.12 7.23
CA ARG A 124 8.26 7.21 7.51
C ARG A 124 7.58 7.58 8.82
N PRO A 125 6.32 7.19 9.01
CA PRO A 125 5.63 7.38 10.28
C PRO A 125 6.38 6.71 11.42
N GLU A 126 6.53 7.41 12.53
CA GLU A 126 7.16 6.89 13.76
C GLU A 126 6.10 6.48 14.80
N ASN A 127 4.94 7.11 14.75
CA ASN A 127 3.85 6.93 15.69
C ASN A 127 2.72 6.11 15.06
N SER A 128 2.10 5.25 15.86
CA SER A 128 0.91 4.53 15.40
C SER A 128 -0.30 5.44 15.39
N MET A 129 -1.19 5.18 14.44
CA MET A 129 -2.57 5.64 14.40
C MET A 129 -3.21 5.60 15.79
N ASP A 130 -3.71 6.74 16.23
CA ASP A 130 -4.54 6.91 17.44
C ASP A 130 -5.71 7.86 17.13
N ASN A 131 -6.66 7.98 18.05
CA ASN A 131 -7.78 8.91 17.96
C ASN A 131 -8.58 8.77 16.64
N VAL A 132 -8.94 7.54 16.27
CA VAL A 132 -9.71 7.25 15.05
C VAL A 132 -11.14 7.76 15.22
N ARG A 133 -11.66 8.48 14.22
CA ARG A 133 -13.00 9.07 14.21
C ARG A 133 -13.71 8.80 12.90
N PHE A 134 -15.03 8.72 12.98
CA PHE A 134 -15.91 8.47 11.84
C PHE A 134 -16.92 9.61 11.75
N HIS A 135 -17.10 10.12 10.53
CA HIS A 135 -18.15 11.08 10.19
C HIS A 135 -18.84 10.64 8.92
N PHE A 136 -20.16 10.52 8.95
CA PHE A 136 -20.98 10.02 7.85
C PHE A 136 -21.84 11.13 7.26
N ASP A 137 -21.85 11.23 5.93
CA ASP A 137 -22.70 12.14 5.17
C ASP A 137 -23.39 11.43 3.99
N GLU A 138 -24.06 12.20 3.14
CA GLU A 138 -24.77 11.71 1.96
C GLU A 138 -23.83 11.05 0.93
N GLU A 139 -22.60 11.53 0.79
CA GLU A 139 -21.62 11.00 -0.17
C GLU A 139 -20.93 9.74 0.36
N GLY A 140 -20.67 9.67 1.67
CA GLY A 140 -20.06 8.51 2.30
C GLY A 140 -19.51 8.76 3.70
N LEU A 141 -18.24 8.39 3.89
CA LEU A 141 -17.51 8.37 5.15
C LEU A 141 -16.30 9.30 5.07
N THR A 142 -16.13 10.15 6.07
CA THR A 142 -14.86 10.78 6.42
C THR A 142 -14.24 10.02 7.59
N LEU A 143 -13.14 9.34 7.33
CA LEU A 143 -12.33 8.67 8.34
C LEU A 143 -11.15 9.58 8.68
N SER A 144 -10.96 9.89 9.96
CA SER A 144 -9.80 10.67 10.42
C SER A 144 -9.12 10.04 11.62
N TRP A 145 -7.82 10.26 11.75
CA TRP A 145 -7.00 9.77 12.85
C TRP A 145 -5.70 10.56 12.97
N GLN A 146 -5.01 10.37 14.08
CA GLN A 146 -3.73 11.02 14.37
C GLN A 146 -2.58 10.03 14.20
N GLU A 147 -1.52 10.42 13.50
CA GLU A 147 -0.23 9.72 13.41
C GLU A 147 0.89 10.67 13.86
N GLY A 148 1.14 10.72 15.17
CA GLY A 148 2.08 11.69 15.73
C GLY A 148 1.51 13.11 15.67
N GLU A 149 2.19 14.00 14.96
CA GLU A 149 1.72 15.39 14.75
C GLU A 149 0.80 15.53 13.53
N ASP A 150 0.80 14.55 12.63
CA ASP A 150 -0.02 14.56 11.42
C ASP A 150 -1.45 14.10 11.73
N GLU A 151 -2.45 14.86 11.27
CA GLU A 151 -3.86 14.41 11.24
C GLU A 151 -4.20 13.94 9.82
N VAL A 152 -4.47 12.66 9.69
CA VAL A 152 -4.84 12.05 8.42
C VAL A 152 -6.36 12.10 8.28
N THR A 153 -6.83 12.61 7.14
CA THR A 153 -8.26 12.65 6.80
C THR A 153 -8.48 12.00 5.43
N CYS A 154 -9.36 11.00 5.39
CA CYS A 154 -9.69 10.26 4.19
C CYS A 154 -11.20 10.33 3.88
N ARG A 155 -11.55 10.90 2.73
CA ARG A 155 -12.92 10.88 2.19
C ARG A 155 -13.12 9.59 1.39
N SER A 156 -14.13 8.81 1.77
CA SER A 156 -14.42 7.50 1.19
C SER A 156 -15.88 7.46 0.77
N GLY A 157 -16.13 7.36 -0.53
CA GLY A 157 -17.50 7.29 -1.02
C GLY A 157 -18.14 5.92 -0.73
N MET A 158 -19.44 5.92 -0.44
CA MET A 158 -20.17 4.69 -0.07
C MET A 158 -21.28 4.30 -1.06
N ASN A 159 -21.53 5.14 -2.07
CA ASN A 159 -22.55 4.96 -3.11
C ASN A 159 -22.02 4.28 -4.39
N GLY A 160 -20.96 3.48 -4.25
CA GLY A 160 -20.29 2.84 -5.39
C GLY A 160 -19.41 3.78 -6.23
N LYS A 161 -19.20 5.02 -5.77
CA LYS A 161 -18.24 5.96 -6.35
C LYS A 161 -17.14 6.28 -5.33
N PRO A 162 -15.86 6.03 -5.65
CA PRO A 162 -14.74 6.45 -4.83
C PRO A 162 -14.63 7.97 -4.79
N LEU A 163 -14.06 8.48 -3.70
CA LEU A 163 -13.74 9.89 -3.53
C LEU A 163 -12.22 10.09 -3.52
N LEU A 164 -11.83 11.33 -3.83
CA LEU A 164 -10.45 11.79 -3.71
C LEU A 164 -10.31 12.66 -2.46
N SER A 165 -9.21 12.48 -1.74
CA SER A 165 -8.76 13.43 -0.72
C SER A 165 -7.24 13.51 -0.72
N SER A 166 -6.69 14.48 0.01
CA SER A 166 -5.24 14.65 0.14
C SER A 166 -4.84 14.72 1.61
N THR A 167 -3.66 14.20 1.93
CA THR A 167 -3.07 14.30 3.26
C THR A 167 -1.57 14.50 3.15
N VAL A 168 -0.94 15.06 4.18
CA VAL A 168 0.51 15.00 4.37
C VAL A 168 0.78 14.02 5.49
N LEU A 169 1.79 13.16 5.32
CA LEU A 169 2.20 12.22 6.36
C LEU A 169 3.71 12.01 6.28
N ALA A 170 4.39 12.19 7.42
CA ALA A 170 5.86 12.16 7.50
C ALA A 170 6.53 13.09 6.46
N GLY A 171 5.94 14.27 6.24
CA GLY A 171 6.43 15.28 5.30
C GLY A 171 6.12 15.03 3.81
N TYR A 172 5.48 13.91 3.46
CA TYR A 172 5.14 13.59 2.08
C TYR A 172 3.65 13.83 1.77
N PRO A 173 3.32 14.50 0.66
CA PRO A 173 1.94 14.65 0.22
C PRO A 173 1.45 13.37 -0.48
N TYR A 174 0.25 12.92 -0.11
CA TYR A 174 -0.41 11.77 -0.71
C TYR A 174 -1.78 12.16 -1.25
N THR A 175 -2.07 11.71 -2.47
CA THR A 175 -3.44 11.69 -3.01
C THR A 175 -4.07 10.35 -2.67
N LEU A 176 -5.19 10.39 -1.97
CA LEU A 176 -5.95 9.22 -1.55
C LEU A 176 -7.14 9.05 -2.48
N TRP A 177 -7.27 7.86 -3.05
CA TRP A 177 -8.49 7.40 -3.70
C TRP A 177 -9.13 6.35 -2.79
N SER A 178 -10.38 6.57 -2.37
CA SER A 178 -10.98 5.73 -1.35
C SER A 178 -12.48 5.52 -1.51
N TYR A 179 -12.92 4.32 -1.13
CA TYR A 179 -14.33 3.97 -0.99
C TYR A 179 -14.54 3.07 0.23
N ALA A 180 -15.76 3.09 0.76
CA ALA A 180 -16.13 2.30 1.93
C ALA A 180 -17.47 1.58 1.71
N TYR A 181 -17.66 0.46 2.40
CA TYR A 181 -18.89 -0.31 2.36
C TYR A 181 -19.04 -1.16 3.63
N TRP A 182 -20.27 -1.54 3.93
CA TRP A 182 -20.61 -2.48 4.98
C TRP A 182 -20.63 -3.91 4.46
N GLU A 183 -20.00 -4.82 5.19
CA GLU A 183 -20.01 -6.25 4.92
C GLU A 183 -20.23 -7.00 6.24
N LYS A 184 -21.37 -7.66 6.39
CA LYS A 184 -21.72 -8.44 7.61
C LYS A 184 -21.50 -7.64 8.91
N LYS A 185 -22.01 -6.40 8.96
CA LYS A 185 -21.84 -5.42 10.08
C LYS A 185 -20.40 -4.98 10.36
N LYS A 186 -19.45 -5.26 9.45
CA LYS A 186 -18.11 -4.69 9.48
C LYS A 186 -18.00 -3.56 8.48
N LEU A 187 -17.39 -2.46 8.87
CA LEU A 187 -17.10 -1.35 7.97
C LEU A 187 -15.77 -1.64 7.26
N CYS A 188 -15.81 -1.78 5.94
CA CYS A 188 -14.62 -1.95 5.11
C CYS A 188 -14.30 -0.61 4.45
N VAL A 189 -13.04 -0.18 4.52
CA VAL A 189 -12.54 1.04 3.88
C VAL A 189 -11.32 0.67 3.06
N ILE A 190 -11.33 1.00 1.77
CA ILE A 190 -10.25 0.72 0.84
C ILE A 190 -9.62 2.04 0.47
N ILE A 191 -8.35 2.22 0.81
CA ILE A 191 -7.59 3.44 0.53
C ILE A 191 -6.43 3.09 -0.40
N LYS A 192 -6.46 3.63 -1.62
CA LYS A 192 -5.34 3.60 -2.56
C LYS A 192 -4.57 4.91 -2.44
N LEU A 193 -3.30 4.82 -2.07
CA LEU A 193 -2.38 5.95 -2.13
C LEU A 193 -1.91 6.07 -3.58
N LEU A 194 -2.51 6.97 -4.38
CA LEU A 194 -2.33 7.03 -5.83
C LEU A 194 -0.87 7.31 -6.24
N ASN A 195 -0.15 8.06 -5.42
CA ASN A 195 1.26 8.36 -5.62
C ASN A 195 2.18 7.15 -5.30
N THR A 196 1.62 5.99 -4.95
CA THR A 196 2.35 4.79 -4.52
C THR A 196 1.70 3.48 -5.02
N LEU A 197 2.35 2.35 -4.76
CA LEU A 197 1.81 1.00 -4.97
C LEU A 197 0.79 0.59 -3.93
N ALA A 198 0.83 1.25 -2.77
CA ALA A 198 0.08 0.84 -1.61
C ALA A 198 -1.42 0.97 -1.83
N THR A 199 -2.12 -0.13 -1.61
CA THR A 199 -3.55 -0.14 -1.30
C THR A 199 -3.71 -0.74 0.09
N GLN A 200 -4.46 -0.06 0.95
CA GLN A 200 -4.81 -0.55 2.28
C GLN A 200 -6.30 -0.87 2.33
N ARG A 201 -6.64 -2.03 2.90
CA ARG A 201 -7.99 -2.38 3.30
C ARG A 201 -8.05 -2.38 4.82
N PHE A 202 -8.76 -1.41 5.37
CA PHE A 202 -9.14 -1.38 6.77
C PHE A 202 -10.49 -2.08 6.93
N THR A 203 -10.57 -3.00 7.90
CA THR A 203 -11.83 -3.66 8.26
C THR A 203 -12.10 -3.45 9.74
N PHE A 204 -13.15 -2.70 10.04
CA PHE A 204 -13.53 -2.34 11.39
C PHE A 204 -14.67 -3.22 11.88
N SER A 205 -14.49 -3.81 13.07
CA SER A 205 -15.52 -4.53 13.80
C SER A 205 -15.77 -3.83 15.12
N PHE A 206 -17.01 -3.42 15.37
CA PHE A 206 -17.38 -2.59 16.52
C PHE A 206 -18.01 -3.43 17.63
N THR A 207 -17.73 -3.04 18.88
CA THR A 207 -18.31 -3.60 20.10
C THR A 207 -18.69 -2.45 21.03
N GLU A 208 -19.46 -2.73 22.09
CA GLU A 208 -19.79 -1.70 23.09
C GLU A 208 -18.54 -1.07 23.73
N LYS A 209 -17.49 -1.85 23.94
CA LYS A 209 -16.27 -1.44 24.67
C LYS A 209 -15.21 -0.79 23.77
N GLY A 210 -15.40 -0.81 22.45
CA GLY A 210 -14.35 -0.39 21.53
C GLY A 210 -14.45 -1.02 20.15
N MET A 211 -13.33 -1.09 19.46
CA MET A 211 -13.25 -1.52 18.07
C MET A 211 -12.04 -2.42 17.84
N LYS A 212 -12.20 -3.39 16.93
CA LYS A 212 -11.12 -4.17 16.35
C LYS A 212 -10.92 -3.73 14.91
N MET A 213 -9.69 -3.40 14.54
CA MET A 213 -9.30 -3.02 13.18
C MET A 213 -8.37 -4.08 12.61
N GLU A 214 -8.73 -4.62 11.46
CA GLU A 214 -7.87 -5.51 10.66
C GLU A 214 -7.35 -4.70 9.47
N ILE A 215 -6.04 -4.78 9.23
CA ILE A 215 -5.39 -4.13 8.11
C ILE A 215 -4.90 -5.21 7.16
N LYS A 216 -5.21 -5.06 5.87
CA LYS A 216 -4.56 -5.81 4.81
C LYS A 216 -3.97 -4.86 3.80
N SER A 217 -2.70 -5.08 3.49
CA SER A 217 -1.96 -4.22 2.58
C SER A 217 -1.67 -4.93 1.26
N LYS A 218 -1.53 -4.13 0.19
CA LYS A 218 -0.93 -4.54 -1.09
C LYS A 218 0.14 -3.49 -1.43
N PRO A 219 1.43 -3.81 -1.39
CA PRO A 219 2.01 -5.12 -1.06
C PRO A 219 1.67 -5.62 0.32
N ASP A 220 1.48 -6.94 0.43
CA ASP A 220 1.49 -7.65 1.70
C ASP A 220 2.90 -7.62 2.28
N PHE A 221 3.04 -7.30 3.57
CA PHE A 221 4.36 -7.11 4.15
C PHE A 221 5.17 -8.41 4.26
N GLY A 222 4.52 -9.52 4.60
CA GLY A 222 5.21 -10.80 4.72
C GLY A 222 5.70 -11.29 3.37
N LYS A 223 4.85 -11.17 2.34
CA LYS A 223 5.21 -11.49 0.96
C LYS A 223 6.32 -10.59 0.44
N PHE A 224 6.24 -9.29 0.71
CA PHE A 224 7.30 -8.34 0.36
C PHE A 224 8.64 -8.74 0.98
N CYS A 225 8.67 -9.09 2.28
CA CYS A 225 9.89 -9.55 2.93
C CYS A 225 10.41 -10.87 2.32
N SER A 226 9.53 -11.83 2.06
CA SER A 226 9.94 -13.16 1.55
C SER A 226 10.48 -13.10 0.12
N GLU A 227 9.88 -12.29 -0.75
CA GLU A 227 10.31 -12.07 -2.13
C GLU A 227 11.68 -11.36 -2.21
N ASN A 228 11.98 -10.48 -1.26
CA ASN A 228 13.23 -9.71 -1.24
C ASN A 228 14.34 -10.34 -0.38
N ALA A 229 14.05 -11.39 0.40
CA ALA A 229 14.98 -11.92 1.39
C ALA A 229 16.29 -12.46 0.79
N VAL A 230 16.22 -13.14 -0.37
CA VAL A 230 17.41 -13.70 -1.05
C VAL A 230 18.21 -12.59 -1.73
N ALA A 231 17.53 -11.75 -2.53
CA ALA A 231 18.17 -10.65 -3.24
C ALA A 231 18.82 -9.62 -2.30
N GLY A 232 18.18 -9.37 -1.14
CA GLY A 232 18.72 -8.51 -0.08
C GLY A 232 19.81 -9.16 0.79
N GLY A 233 20.17 -10.42 0.54
CA GLY A 233 21.22 -11.14 1.27
C GLY A 233 20.84 -11.59 2.69
N ALA A 234 19.57 -11.46 3.08
CA ALA A 234 19.07 -11.91 4.38
C ALA A 234 18.92 -13.44 4.46
N VAL A 235 18.67 -14.10 3.31
CA VAL A 235 18.60 -15.55 3.17
C VAL A 235 19.62 -15.99 2.11
N PRO A 236 20.47 -16.98 2.39
CA PRO A 236 21.41 -17.49 1.39
C PRO A 236 20.67 -18.23 0.27
N ASP A 237 21.10 -18.04 -0.97
CA ASP A 237 20.52 -18.70 -2.16
C ASP A 237 20.95 -20.17 -2.25
N ILE A 238 20.32 -20.99 -1.40
CA ILE A 238 20.55 -22.43 -1.33
C ILE A 238 19.30 -23.15 -1.86
N PRO A 239 19.42 -23.96 -2.93
CA PRO A 239 18.31 -24.74 -3.46
C PRO A 239 17.58 -25.53 -2.37
N TYR A 240 16.24 -25.55 -2.42
CA TYR A 240 15.33 -26.20 -1.46
C TYR A 240 15.32 -25.64 -0.02
N VAL A 241 16.38 -24.96 0.43
CA VAL A 241 16.44 -24.33 1.76
C VAL A 241 15.88 -22.90 1.72
N ALA A 242 16.26 -22.11 0.72
CA ALA A 242 15.80 -20.73 0.58
C ALA A 242 14.25 -20.60 0.56
N PRO A 243 13.50 -21.44 -0.19
CA PRO A 243 12.04 -21.37 -0.17
C PRO A 243 11.42 -21.64 1.21
N LEU A 244 12.02 -22.53 2.00
CA LEU A 244 11.54 -22.84 3.35
C LEU A 244 11.77 -21.66 4.30
N LEU A 245 12.96 -21.04 4.23
CA LEU A 245 13.29 -19.86 5.04
C LEU A 245 12.43 -18.65 4.66
N CYS A 246 12.24 -18.39 3.36
CA CYS A 246 11.34 -17.34 2.87
C CYS A 246 9.91 -17.53 3.38
N LYS A 247 9.38 -18.77 3.38
CA LYS A 247 8.05 -19.07 3.94
C LYS A 247 7.96 -18.78 5.44
N ASN A 248 9.00 -19.07 6.20
CA ASN A 248 9.04 -18.76 7.63
C ASN A 248 9.08 -17.23 7.87
N ILE A 249 9.86 -16.50 7.07
CA ILE A 249 9.90 -15.02 7.12
C ILE A 249 8.51 -14.43 6.87
N GLU A 250 7.82 -14.91 5.83
CA GLU A 250 6.47 -14.46 5.49
C GLU A 250 5.50 -14.66 6.66
N GLN A 251 5.53 -15.85 7.29
CA GLN A 251 4.67 -16.16 8.44
C GLN A 251 4.98 -15.27 9.65
N ILE A 252 6.26 -15.04 9.96
CA ILE A 252 6.67 -14.23 11.11
C ILE A 252 6.32 -12.76 10.87
N ALA A 253 6.60 -12.22 9.68
CA ALA A 253 6.25 -10.86 9.32
C ALA A 253 4.73 -10.63 9.32
N GLY A 254 3.94 -11.63 8.90
CA GLY A 254 2.48 -11.59 8.97
C GLY A 254 1.91 -11.44 10.40
N LEU A 255 2.69 -11.75 11.45
CA LEU A 255 2.27 -11.49 12.83
C LEU A 255 2.13 -9.99 13.15
N LEU A 256 2.79 -9.12 12.37
CA LEU A 256 2.68 -7.67 12.50
C LEU A 256 1.38 -7.11 11.91
N GLU A 257 0.70 -7.89 11.07
CA GLU A 257 -0.62 -7.56 10.52
C GLU A 257 -1.78 -8.14 11.33
N LEU A 258 -1.50 -8.63 12.55
CA LEU A 258 -2.55 -9.06 13.47
C LEU A 258 -3.50 -7.91 13.81
N PRO A 259 -4.79 -8.21 14.06
CA PRO A 259 -5.76 -7.16 14.33
C PRO A 259 -5.44 -6.29 15.54
N VAL A 260 -5.64 -4.99 15.36
CA VAL A 260 -5.36 -3.96 16.35
C VAL A 260 -6.64 -3.63 17.10
N LEU A 261 -6.53 -3.48 18.43
CA LEU A 261 -7.67 -3.16 19.29
C LEU A 261 -7.63 -1.68 19.70
N PHE A 262 -8.82 -1.10 19.77
CA PHE A 262 -9.06 0.27 20.19
C PHE A 262 -10.14 0.31 21.29
N ASP A 263 -9.99 1.23 22.24
CA ASP A 263 -11.00 1.55 23.25
C ASP A 263 -11.85 2.72 22.77
N ARG A 264 -13.16 2.65 23.00
CA ARG A 264 -14.07 3.78 22.74
C ARG A 264 -13.93 4.80 23.88
N LYS A 265 -13.71 6.07 23.55
CA LYS A 265 -13.77 7.18 24.49
C LYS A 265 -15.16 7.79 24.58
#